data_AF-A0A973JQW0-F1
#
_entry.id   AF-A0A973JQW0-F1
#
_cell.length_a   1.000
_cell.length_b   1.000
_cell.length_c   1.000
_cell.angle_alpha   90.00
_cell.angle_beta   90.00
_cell.angle_gamma   90.00
#
_symmetry.space_group_name_H-M   'P 1'
#
loop_
_entity.id
_entity.type
_entity.pdbx_description
1 polymer ?
#
loop_
_entity_poly.entity_id
_entity_poly.type
_entity_poly.pdbx_seq_one_letter_code
_entity_poly.pdbx_strand_id
1 'polypeptide(L)'
;MHRFRNILTAVFVARPNRFVVQCLVNGRTVRAYLPNPGRLWELLFPGTRLYLTKFPPSPERKLAYLVVAVERDGMPVMLHTHHTNTVAAHLLREHDIPGLEGAEIVKTEHTIGRSRFDFLLRKDGNDVLLEVKSCTLFNRTLAM
;
A
#
# COMPACT_ATOMS: atom_id res chain seq x y z
N MET A 1 14.40 2.92 -4.49
CA MET A 1 13.11 2.78 -3.76
C MET A 1 12.89 3.93 -2.80
N HIS A 2 11.82 4.73 -2.95
CA HIS A 2 11.50 5.81 -1.99
C HIS A 2 11.03 5.22 -0.66
N ARG A 3 11.78 5.46 0.41
CA ARG A 3 11.40 5.06 1.77
C ARG A 3 10.51 6.12 2.39
N PHE A 4 9.49 5.69 3.14
CA PHE A 4 8.75 6.60 4.01
C PHE A 4 9.71 7.18 5.06
N ARG A 5 9.66 8.50 5.23
CA ARG A 5 10.48 9.21 6.23
C ARG A 5 9.61 9.61 7.42
N ASN A 6 10.24 9.85 8.56
CA ASN A 6 9.60 10.39 9.76
C ASN A 6 8.36 9.59 10.18
N ILE A 7 8.51 8.27 10.26
CA ILE A 7 7.45 7.38 10.73
C ILE A 7 7.14 7.69 12.20
N LEU A 8 5.86 7.83 12.51
CA LEU A 8 5.34 7.99 13.85
C LEU A 8 4.33 6.89 14.14
N THR A 9 4.26 6.45 15.39
CA THR A 9 3.28 5.47 15.83
C THR A 9 2.00 6.15 16.28
N ALA A 10 0.86 5.52 15.99
CA ALA A 10 -0.44 5.93 16.47
C ALA A 10 -1.22 4.72 17.00
N VAL A 11 -2.27 4.95 17.76
CA VAL A 11 -3.20 3.89 18.21
C VAL A 11 -4.48 3.99 17.42
N PHE A 12 -4.87 2.94 16.69
CA PHE A 12 -6.11 2.90 15.92
C PHE A 12 -7.32 3.03 16.86
N VAL A 13 -8.27 3.87 16.48
CA VAL A 13 -9.53 4.09 17.20
C VAL A 13 -10.71 3.62 16.38
N ALA A 14 -10.84 4.13 15.14
CA ALA A 14 -11.98 3.82 14.28
C ALA A 14 -11.64 4.03 12.81
N ARG A 15 -12.42 3.42 11.92
CA ARG A 15 -12.34 3.61 10.46
C ARG A 15 -13.69 4.13 9.94
N PRO A 16 -13.95 5.45 9.99
CA PRO A 16 -15.24 6.01 9.60
C PRO A 16 -15.63 5.75 8.14
N ASN A 17 -14.65 5.56 7.25
CA ASN A 17 -14.89 5.12 5.88
C ASN A 17 -13.66 4.43 5.30
N ARG A 18 -13.78 3.90 4.07
CA ARG A 18 -12.71 3.11 3.44
C ARG A 18 -11.36 3.83 3.26
N PHE A 19 -11.32 5.16 3.34
CA PHE A 19 -10.12 5.97 3.11
C PHE A 19 -9.66 6.80 4.32
N VAL A 20 -10.33 6.69 5.46
CA VAL A 20 -10.00 7.49 6.64
C VAL A 20 -9.98 6.63 7.88
N VAL A 21 -8.90 6.77 8.65
CA VAL A 21 -8.83 6.26 10.03
C VAL A 21 -8.77 7.41 11.02
N GLN A 22 -9.34 7.18 12.19
CA GLN A 22 -9.12 7.96 13.40
C GLN A 22 -8.14 7.20 14.29
N CYS A 23 -7.17 7.92 14.84
CA CYS A 23 -6.13 7.33 15.67
C CYS A 23 -5.60 8.33 16.70
N LEU A 24 -5.01 7.83 17.78
CA LEU A 24 -4.37 8.64 18.81
C LEU A 24 -2.89 8.79 18.51
N VAL A 25 -2.43 10.04 18.42
CA VAL A 25 -1.01 10.41 18.35
C VAL A 25 -0.72 11.28 19.56
N ASN A 26 0.18 10.85 20.44
CA ASN A 26 0.51 11.57 21.69
C ASN A 26 -0.74 11.99 22.50
N GLY A 27 -1.70 11.06 22.63
CA GLY A 27 -2.96 11.29 23.37
C GLY A 27 -4.00 12.16 22.65
N ARG A 28 -3.72 12.67 21.44
CA ARG A 28 -4.66 13.47 20.65
C ARG A 28 -5.26 12.66 19.50
N THR A 29 -6.58 12.73 19.35
CA THR A 29 -7.27 12.13 18.20
C THR A 29 -6.98 12.91 16.93
N VAL A 30 -6.44 12.22 15.93
CA VAL A 30 -6.16 12.76 14.59
C VAL A 30 -6.81 11.88 13.53
N ARG A 31 -6.98 12.44 12.32
CA ARG A 31 -7.45 11.70 11.14
C ARG A 31 -6.29 11.50 10.18
N ALA A 32 -6.17 10.29 9.65
CA ALA A 32 -5.18 9.91 8.65
C ALA A 32 -5.85 9.32 7.41
N TYR A 33 -5.26 9.56 6.25
CA TYR A 33 -5.65 8.94 5.00
C TYR A 33 -5.16 7.49 4.95
N LEU A 34 -6.05 6.58 4.60
CA LEU A 34 -5.76 5.16 4.40
C LEU A 34 -5.85 4.83 2.90
N PRO A 35 -4.72 4.70 2.19
CA PRO A 35 -4.67 4.30 0.78
C PRO A 35 -4.89 2.78 0.61
N ASN A 36 -5.97 2.26 1.18
CA ASN A 36 -6.35 0.86 1.07
C ASN A 36 -7.88 0.73 1.16
N PRO A 37 -8.56 0.40 0.05
CA PRO A 37 -10.01 0.26 0.05
C PRO A 37 -10.49 -1.07 0.65
N GLY A 38 -9.59 -2.03 0.92
CA GLY A 38 -9.92 -3.35 1.45
C GLY A 38 -10.60 -3.29 2.81
N ARG A 39 -11.23 -4.39 3.25
CA ARG A 39 -11.99 -4.44 4.51
C ARG A 39 -11.11 -4.31 5.74
N LEU A 40 -9.95 -4.98 5.76
CA LEU A 40 -8.94 -4.91 6.83
C LEU A 40 -9.51 -5.20 8.23
N TRP A 41 -10.58 -5.98 8.32
CA TRP A 41 -11.29 -6.28 9.57
C TRP A 41 -10.44 -7.14 10.52
N GLU A 42 -9.53 -7.90 9.95
CA GLU A 42 -8.55 -8.75 10.61
C GLU A 42 -7.29 -8.00 11.08
N LEU A 43 -7.14 -6.72 10.70
CA LEU A 43 -5.97 -5.91 11.05
C LEU A 43 -6.32 -4.67 11.89
N LEU A 44 -7.51 -4.08 11.70
CA LEU A 44 -7.87 -2.80 12.30
C LEU A 44 -8.82 -2.97 13.50
N PHE A 45 -8.28 -3.46 14.62
CA PHE A 45 -8.98 -3.51 15.90
C PHE A 45 -8.65 -2.27 16.74
N PRO A 46 -9.62 -1.67 17.47
CA PRO A 46 -9.35 -0.59 18.41
C PRO A 46 -8.17 -0.94 19.34
N GLY A 47 -7.21 -0.03 19.50
CA GLY A 47 -5.99 -0.27 20.26
C GLY A 47 -4.80 -0.76 19.43
N THR A 48 -5.00 -1.20 18.19
CA THR A 48 -3.90 -1.67 17.33
C THR A 48 -2.96 -0.53 16.97
N ARG A 49 -1.65 -0.79 16.99
CA ARG A 49 -0.66 0.20 16.58
C ARG A 49 -0.69 0.41 15.06
N LEU A 50 -0.68 1.67 14.66
CA LEU A 50 -0.48 2.11 13.28
C LEU A 50 0.87 2.79 13.13
N TYR A 51 1.42 2.70 11.93
CA TYR A 51 2.58 3.44 11.48
C TYR A 51 2.11 4.50 10.48
N LEU A 52 2.35 5.76 10.81
CA LEU A 52 1.94 6.91 10.00
C LEU A 52 3.16 7.68 9.50
N THR A 53 3.01 8.39 8.39
CA THR A 53 3.90 9.49 8.02
C THR A 53 3.09 10.78 7.86
N LYS A 54 3.76 11.92 7.91
CA LYS A 54 3.14 13.22 7.63
C LYS A 54 3.26 13.53 6.15
N PHE A 55 2.15 13.98 5.58
CA PHE A 55 2.21 14.61 4.28
C PHE A 55 2.96 15.95 4.36
N PRO A 56 3.59 16.40 3.26
CA PRO A 56 4.05 17.79 3.16
C PRO A 56 2.87 18.76 3.38
N PRO A 57 3.10 19.93 3.99
CA PRO A 57 2.07 20.97 4.13
C PRO A 57 1.48 21.34 2.76
N SER A 58 0.16 21.41 2.67
CA SER A 58 -0.56 21.81 1.45
C SER A 58 -1.91 22.41 1.82
N PRO A 59 -2.30 23.58 1.27
CA PRO A 59 -3.58 24.23 1.55
C PRO A 59 -4.81 23.36 1.22
N GLU A 60 -4.69 22.49 0.22
CA GLU A 60 -5.79 21.66 -0.27
C GLU A 60 -6.01 20.39 0.57
N ARG A 61 -5.02 20.00 1.37
CA ARG A 61 -4.99 18.70 2.04
C ARG A 61 -5.65 18.74 3.42
N LYS A 62 -6.83 18.14 3.51
CA LYS A 62 -7.62 18.03 4.76
C LYS A 62 -7.07 17.01 5.77
N LEU A 63 -6.26 16.04 5.33
CA LEU A 63 -5.70 14.96 6.16
C LEU A 63 -4.17 15.10 6.21
N ALA A 64 -3.64 15.47 7.37
CA ALA A 64 -2.21 15.72 7.54
C ALA A 64 -1.35 14.43 7.56
N TYR A 65 -1.97 13.29 7.85
CA TYR A 65 -1.29 12.02 8.05
C TYR A 65 -1.68 10.99 6.99
N LEU A 66 -0.73 10.12 6.67
CA LEU A 66 -0.85 8.97 5.79
C LEU A 66 -0.60 7.70 6.60
N VAL A 67 -1.52 6.74 6.53
CA VAL A 67 -1.30 5.39 7.06
C VAL A 67 -0.34 4.65 6.14
N VAL A 68 0.75 4.15 6.72
CA VAL A 68 1.78 3.37 6.05
C VAL A 68 1.55 1.88 6.30
N ALA A 69 1.46 1.50 7.57
CA ALA A 69 1.33 0.11 8.00
C ALA A 69 0.50 -0.01 9.29
N VAL A 70 0.13 -1.24 9.60
CA VAL A 70 -0.51 -1.65 10.87
C VAL A 70 0.35 -2.72 11.53
N GLU A 71 0.43 -2.72 12.85
CA GLU A 71 1.12 -3.76 13.61
C GLU A 71 0.26 -5.02 13.70
N ARG A 72 0.88 -6.17 13.43
CA ARG A 72 0.30 -7.48 13.67
C ARG A 72 1.41 -8.43 14.10
N ASP A 73 1.23 -9.14 15.20
CA ASP A 73 2.18 -10.14 15.71
C ASP A 73 3.63 -9.61 15.84
N GLY A 74 3.77 -8.35 16.25
CA GLY A 74 5.06 -7.67 16.39
C GLY A 74 5.70 -7.18 15.08
N MET A 75 5.02 -7.35 13.94
CA MET A 75 5.53 -6.99 12.62
C MET A 75 4.65 -5.94 11.93
N PRO A 76 5.22 -4.97 11.18
CA PRO A 76 4.46 -4.06 10.35
C PRO A 76 3.90 -4.76 9.10
N VAL A 77 2.59 -4.72 8.93
CA VAL A 77 1.88 -5.12 7.71
C VAL A 77 1.60 -3.86 6.88
N MET A 78 2.18 -3.80 5.69
CA MET A 78 2.08 -2.65 4.80
C MET A 78 0.65 -2.46 4.29
N LEU A 79 0.07 -1.27 4.49
CA LEU A 79 -1.28 -0.96 4.05
C LEU A 79 -1.34 -0.10 2.78
N HIS A 80 -0.23 0.51 2.35
CA HIS A 80 -0.22 1.42 1.21
C HIS A 80 -0.23 0.70 -0.14
N THR A 81 -1.41 0.43 -0.71
CA THR A 81 -1.53 -0.39 -1.93
C THR A 81 -0.86 0.22 -3.15
N HIS A 82 -0.86 1.56 -3.30
CA HIS A 82 -0.12 2.20 -4.40
C HIS A 82 1.41 2.01 -4.30
N HIS A 83 1.93 1.74 -3.09
CA HIS A 83 3.35 1.47 -2.93
C HIS A 83 3.70 0.06 -3.39
N THR A 84 2.74 -0.88 -3.36
CA THR A 84 2.90 -2.24 -3.90
C THR A 84 3.27 -2.19 -5.38
N ASN A 85 2.64 -1.33 -6.19
CA ASN A 85 3.01 -1.14 -7.60
C ASN A 85 4.43 -0.59 -7.74
N THR A 86 4.86 0.31 -6.84
CA THR A 86 6.23 0.83 -6.83
C THR A 86 7.26 -0.28 -6.54
N VAL A 87 6.95 -1.17 -5.60
CA VAL A 87 7.79 -2.33 -5.28
C VAL A 87 7.82 -3.31 -6.45
N ALA A 88 6.68 -3.66 -7.04
CA ALA A 88 6.63 -4.52 -8.21
C ALA A 88 7.45 -3.97 -9.39
N ALA A 89 7.33 -2.67 -9.66
CA ALA A 89 8.12 -2.01 -10.69
C ALA A 89 9.63 -2.02 -10.39
N HIS A 90 10.04 -2.01 -9.13
CA HIS A 90 11.45 -2.16 -8.76
C HIS A 90 11.91 -3.59 -9.01
N LEU A 91 11.18 -4.60 -8.50
CA LEU A 91 11.53 -6.01 -8.68
C LEU A 91 11.57 -6.42 -10.16
N LEU A 92 10.67 -5.89 -11.00
CA LEU A 92 10.72 -6.10 -12.45
C LEU A 92 12.01 -5.57 -13.08
N ARG A 93 12.47 -4.38 -12.66
CA ARG A 93 13.70 -3.76 -13.18
C ARG A 93 14.96 -4.47 -12.71
N GLU A 94 14.96 -5.01 -11.50
CA GLU A 94 16.07 -5.80 -10.96
C GLU A 94 16.03 -7.27 -11.43
N HIS A 95 15.00 -7.67 -12.18
CA HIS A 95 14.76 -9.05 -12.60
C HIS A 95 14.59 -10.06 -11.45
N ASP A 96 14.06 -9.58 -10.32
CA ASP A 96 13.87 -10.36 -9.07
C ASP A 96 12.53 -11.12 -9.02
N ILE A 97 11.72 -11.08 -10.08
CA ILE A 97 10.44 -11.80 -10.14
C ILE A 97 10.60 -13.08 -10.97
N PRO A 98 10.51 -14.27 -10.36
CA PRO A 98 10.62 -15.53 -11.08
C PRO A 98 9.64 -15.65 -12.25
N GLY A 99 10.15 -16.01 -13.43
CA GLY A 99 9.37 -16.15 -14.66
C GLY A 99 9.17 -14.83 -15.45
N LEU A 100 9.55 -13.69 -14.88
CA LEU A 100 9.52 -12.37 -15.54
C LEU A 100 10.93 -11.78 -15.71
N GLU A 101 11.97 -12.60 -15.60
CA GLU A 101 13.34 -12.19 -15.91
C GLU A 101 13.41 -11.67 -17.35
N GLY A 102 14.13 -10.56 -17.56
CA GLY A 102 14.23 -9.91 -18.88
C GLY A 102 12.95 -9.23 -19.39
N ALA A 103 11.85 -9.22 -18.63
CA ALA A 103 10.66 -8.46 -19.01
C ALA A 103 10.90 -6.95 -18.82
N GLU A 104 10.54 -6.16 -19.84
CA GLU A 104 10.68 -4.70 -19.83
C GLU A 104 9.33 -4.03 -19.56
N ILE A 105 9.32 -2.98 -18.73
CA ILE A 105 8.10 -2.19 -18.49
C ILE A 105 7.89 -1.25 -19.68
N VAL A 106 6.87 -1.50 -20.48
CA VAL A 106 6.47 -0.63 -21.62
C VAL A 106 5.64 0.55 -21.12
N LYS A 107 4.66 0.29 -20.25
CA LYS A 107 3.75 1.32 -19.73
C LYS A 107 3.17 0.92 -18.38
N THR A 108 3.02 1.89 -17.49
CA THR A 108 2.29 1.75 -16.22
C THR A 108 0.85 2.25 -16.37
N GLU A 109 -0.08 1.72 -15.57
CA GLU A 109 -1.51 2.11 -15.59
C GLU A 109 -2.10 2.03 -17.01
N HIS A 110 -1.88 0.89 -17.69
CA HIS A 110 -2.25 0.67 -19.07
C HIS A 110 -3.76 0.35 -19.21
N THR A 111 -4.49 1.12 -20.02
CA THR A 111 -5.93 0.96 -20.22
C THR A 111 -6.23 0.13 -21.47
N ILE A 112 -7.07 -0.90 -21.31
CA ILE A 112 -7.65 -1.67 -22.42
C ILE A 112 -9.17 -1.66 -22.26
N GLY A 113 -9.85 -1.04 -23.22
CA GLY A 113 -11.30 -0.84 -23.17
C GLY A 113 -11.71 -0.07 -21.90
N ARG A 114 -12.41 -0.76 -20.98
CA ARG A 114 -12.89 -0.21 -19.71
C ARG A 114 -12.04 -0.61 -18.49
N SER A 115 -11.02 -1.45 -18.70
CA SER A 115 -10.15 -1.96 -17.63
C SER A 115 -8.81 -1.23 -17.65
N ARG A 116 -8.21 -1.08 -16.47
CA ARG A 116 -6.88 -0.51 -16.29
C ARG A 116 -6.01 -1.53 -15.55
N PHE A 117 -4.90 -1.91 -16.17
CA PHE A 117 -3.90 -2.82 -15.64
C PHE A 117 -2.71 -2.05 -15.09
N ASP A 118 -2.08 -2.56 -14.04
CA ASP A 118 -0.94 -1.87 -13.41
C ASP A 118 0.25 -1.73 -14.37
N PHE A 119 0.55 -2.75 -15.18
CA PHE A 119 1.66 -2.75 -16.13
C PHE A 119 1.31 -3.42 -17.47
N LEU A 120 1.86 -2.85 -18.54
CA LEU A 120 2.13 -3.53 -19.81
C LEU A 120 3.63 -3.79 -19.89
N LEU A 121 4.00 -5.05 -20.06
CA LEU A 121 5.37 -5.51 -20.20
C LEU A 121 5.64 -6.02 -21.62
N ARG A 122 6.92 -5.99 -22.02
CA ARG A 122 7.44 -6.68 -23.20
C ARG A 122 8.37 -7.79 -22.74
N LYS A 123 8.11 -9.03 -23.15
CA LYS A 123 8.98 -10.18 -22.86
C LYS A 123 9.04 -11.10 -24.07
N ASP A 124 10.26 -11.45 -24.51
CA ASP A 124 10.48 -12.35 -25.65
C ASP A 124 9.71 -11.91 -26.92
N GLY A 125 9.61 -10.60 -27.15
CA GLY A 125 8.86 -10.01 -28.26
C GLY A 125 7.35 -9.85 -28.05
N ASN A 126 6.77 -10.49 -27.01
CA ASN A 126 5.34 -10.50 -26.74
C ASN A 126 4.92 -9.46 -25.69
N ASP A 127 3.71 -8.93 -25.85
CA ASP A 127 3.08 -8.08 -24.84
C ASP A 127 2.46 -8.93 -23.72
N VAL A 128 2.73 -8.54 -22.47
CA VAL A 128 2.22 -9.20 -21.27
C VAL A 128 1.53 -8.17 -20.38
N LEU A 129 0.27 -8.40 -20.06
CA LEU A 129 -0.45 -7.59 -19.07
C LEU A 129 -0.19 -8.14 -17.67
N LEU A 130 0.19 -7.25 -16.75
CA LEU A 130 0.45 -7.60 -15.37
C LEU A 130 -0.40 -6.72 -14.44
N GLU A 131 -1.11 -7.39 -13.54
CA GLU A 131 -1.89 -6.78 -12.46
C GLU A 131 -1.27 -7.19 -11.12
N VAL A 132 -1.04 -6.22 -10.25
CA VAL A 132 -0.44 -6.39 -8.94
C VAL A 132 -1.54 -6.37 -7.88
N LYS A 133 -1.56 -7.37 -7.00
CA LYS A 133 -2.49 -7.46 -5.88
C LYS A 133 -1.72 -7.45 -4.57
N SER A 134 -2.30 -6.78 -3.58
CA SER A 134 -1.79 -6.78 -2.21
C SER A 134 -2.56 -7.80 -1.38
N CYS A 135 -1.86 -8.81 -0.86
CA CYS A 135 -2.41 -9.84 0.03
C CYS A 135 -1.99 -9.53 1.47
N THR A 136 -2.93 -9.01 2.26
CA THR A 136 -2.70 -8.61 3.67
C THR A 136 -3.47 -9.47 4.66
N LEU A 137 -4.35 -10.34 4.15
CA LEU A 137 -5.00 -11.38 4.92
C LEU A 137 -4.10 -12.60 4.91
N PHE A 138 -3.49 -12.94 6.04
CA PHE A 138 -2.61 -14.10 6.11
C PHE A 138 -2.72 -14.84 7.43
N ASN A 139 -2.22 -16.08 7.43
CA ASN A 139 -1.89 -16.89 8.59
C ASN A 139 -0.40 -17.29 8.51
N ARG A 140 0.04 -18.24 9.33
CA ARG A 140 1.47 -18.64 9.39
C ARG A 140 2.06 -19.13 8.07
N THR A 141 1.26 -19.72 7.19
CA THR A 141 1.75 -20.40 5.98
C THR A 141 1.08 -19.94 4.69
N LEU A 142 0.04 -19.10 4.77
CA LEU A 142 -0.77 -18.69 3.63
C LEU A 142 -1.08 -17.20 3.70
N ALA A 143 -1.01 -16.53 2.56
CA ALA A 143 -1.56 -15.21 2.33
C ALA A 143 -2.68 -15.28 1.27
N MET A 144 -3.70 -14.43 1.43
CA MET A 144 -4.86 -14.27 0.57
C MET A 144 -5.07 -12.80 0.23
#